data_AF-A0A1Y5NWE4-F1
#
_entry.id   AF-A0A1Y5NWE4-F1
#
_cell.length_a   1.000
_cell.length_b   1.000
_cell.length_c   1.000
_cell.angle_alpha   90.00
_cell.angle_beta   90.00
_cell.angle_gamma   90.00
#
_symmetry.space_group_name_H-M   'P 1'
#
loop_
_entity.id
_entity.type
_entity.pdbx_description
1 polymer ?
#
loop_
_entity_poly.entity_id
_entity_poly.type
_entity_poly.pdbx_seq_one_letter_code
_entity_poly.pdbx_strand_id
1 'polypeptide(L)'
;MEFSHLNRLIDCPLDWCVGYAHDHGGLGDPPDQWLHSDGSGVVVAGGATLCRSQVGAGPSRWVLAVGALDMLSGESVADVASQLRRMATSLDVPVSQ
;
A
#
# COMPACT_ATOMS: atom_id res chain seq x y z
N MET A 1 -4.47 5.58 -28.13
CA MET A 1 -5.15 5.76 -26.83
C MET A 1 -4.17 6.52 -25.96
N GLU A 2 -4.44 7.80 -25.67
CA GLU A 2 -3.50 8.65 -24.91
C GLU A 2 -3.54 8.29 -23.42
N PHE A 3 -2.43 7.78 -22.89
CA PHE A 3 -2.27 7.43 -21.48
C PHE A 3 -2.01 8.65 -20.58
N SER A 4 -2.02 9.88 -21.12
CA SER A 4 -1.62 11.10 -20.39
C SER A 4 -2.55 11.45 -19.23
N HIS A 5 -3.80 10.97 -19.25
CA HIS A 5 -4.79 11.28 -18.21
C HIS A 5 -4.69 10.38 -16.96
N LEU A 6 -4.00 9.24 -17.03
CA LEU A 6 -3.93 8.29 -15.91
C LEU A 6 -3.05 8.79 -14.75
N ASN A 7 -2.08 9.66 -15.04
CA ASN A 7 -1.24 10.31 -14.03
C ASN A 7 -1.82 11.65 -13.55
N ARG A 8 -3.04 12.01 -13.98
CA ARG A 8 -3.72 13.20 -13.47
C ARG A 8 -4.11 12.99 -12.01
N LEU A 9 -3.99 14.05 -11.22
CA LEU A 9 -4.52 14.07 -9.86
C LEU A 9 -5.97 14.56 -9.86
N ILE A 10 -6.80 13.91 -9.05
CA ILE A 10 -8.16 14.32 -8.72
C ILE A 10 -8.26 14.67 -7.23
N ASP A 11 -9.23 15.51 -6.89
CA ASP A 11 -9.50 15.84 -5.49
C ASP A 11 -10.20 14.65 -4.81
N CYS A 12 -9.48 13.95 -3.94
CA CYS A 12 -10.01 12.89 -3.10
C CYS A 12 -10.39 13.47 -1.72
N PRO A 13 -11.55 13.13 -1.13
CA PRO A 13 -11.92 13.61 0.20
C PRO A 13 -11.07 13.01 1.33
N LEU A 14 -10.30 11.96 1.06
CA LEU A 14 -9.36 11.37 2.00
C LEU A 14 -8.05 12.16 1.97
N ASP A 15 -7.71 12.79 3.09
CA ASP A 15 -6.55 13.68 3.25
C ASP A 15 -5.20 13.02 2.99
N TRP A 16 -5.12 11.69 3.13
CA TRP A 16 -3.93 10.88 2.90
C TRP A 16 -3.84 10.32 1.47
N CYS A 17 -4.91 10.38 0.68
CA CYS A 17 -4.93 9.81 -0.65
C CYS A 17 -4.25 10.75 -1.65
N VAL A 18 -3.34 10.23 -2.47
CA VAL A 18 -2.64 11.03 -3.49
C VAL A 18 -3.59 11.49 -4.60
N GLY A 19 -4.67 10.74 -4.84
CA GLY A 19 -5.69 11.11 -5.82
C GLY A 19 -5.31 10.79 -7.26
N TYR A 20 -4.47 9.78 -7.52
CA TYR A 20 -4.20 9.35 -8.89
C TYR A 20 -5.48 8.90 -9.59
N ALA A 21 -5.76 9.46 -10.77
CA ALA A 21 -6.97 9.18 -11.52
C ALA A 21 -7.12 7.70 -11.91
N HIS A 22 -6.01 6.99 -12.15
CA HIS A 22 -6.05 5.55 -12.45
C HIS A 22 -6.58 4.71 -11.29
N ASP A 23 -6.27 5.09 -10.05
CA ASP A 23 -6.76 4.43 -8.84
C ASP A 23 -8.24 4.73 -8.57
N HIS A 24 -8.77 5.84 -9.10
CA HIS A 24 -10.14 6.31 -8.87
C HIS A 24 -11.06 6.00 -10.05
N GLY A 25 -11.13 4.72 -10.41
CA GLY A 25 -11.99 4.24 -11.48
C GLY A 25 -11.45 4.54 -12.87
N GLY A 26 -10.12 4.67 -13.04
CA GLY A 26 -9.48 4.94 -14.31
C GLY A 26 -9.79 3.94 -15.44
N LEU A 27 -10.40 2.80 -15.11
CA LEU A 27 -10.89 1.77 -16.03
C LEU A 27 -12.42 1.75 -16.19
N GLY A 28 -13.13 2.72 -15.61
CA GLY A 28 -14.59 2.79 -15.57
C GLY A 28 -15.22 2.16 -14.32
N ASP A 29 -14.42 1.84 -13.30
CA ASP A 29 -14.93 1.22 -12.08
C ASP A 29 -15.84 2.17 -11.28
N PRO A 30 -16.90 1.64 -10.65
CA PRO A 30 -17.78 2.44 -9.81
C PRO A 30 -17.10 2.90 -8.51
N PRO A 31 -17.58 3.98 -7.86
CA PRO A 31 -16.92 4.59 -6.69
C PRO A 31 -16.65 3.66 -5.50
N ASP A 32 -17.46 2.63 -5.30
CA ASP A 32 -17.27 1.63 -4.25
C ASP A 32 -16.10 0.68 -4.51
N GLN A 33 -15.55 0.70 -5.72
CA GLN A 33 -14.40 -0.10 -6.15
C GLN A 33 -13.14 0.74 -6.36
N TRP A 34 -13.20 2.06 -6.18
CA TRP A 34 -12.04 2.92 -6.31
C TRP A 34 -10.98 2.55 -5.29
N LEU A 35 -9.73 2.47 -5.74
CA LEU A 35 -8.58 2.35 -4.89
C LEU A 35 -8.19 3.75 -4.39
N HIS A 36 -8.07 3.89 -3.09
CA HIS A 36 -7.44 5.04 -2.45
C HIS A 36 -6.06 4.59 -2.01
N SER A 37 -5.01 5.30 -2.44
CA SER A 37 -3.62 4.95 -2.15
C SER A 37 -2.83 6.19 -1.74
N ASP A 38 -1.81 6.00 -0.91
CA ASP A 38 -0.77 7.00 -0.68
C ASP A 38 0.29 7.01 -1.81
N GLY A 39 -0.04 6.44 -2.97
CA GLY A 39 0.82 6.39 -4.14
C GLY A 39 2.09 5.57 -3.90
N SER A 40 3.23 6.24 -3.95
CA SER A 40 4.53 5.60 -3.71
C SER A 40 4.83 5.35 -2.24
N GLY A 41 3.92 5.64 -1.32
CA GLY A 41 4.09 5.45 0.12
C GLY A 41 5.31 6.15 0.73
N VAL A 42 5.67 5.70 1.93
CA VAL A 42 6.85 6.18 2.67
C VAL A 42 7.99 5.17 2.52
N VAL A 43 9.13 5.63 2.00
CA VAL A 43 10.34 4.81 1.96
C VAL A 43 10.86 4.58 3.39
N VAL A 44 11.00 3.31 3.76
CA VAL A 44 11.59 2.86 5.02
C VAL A 44 12.95 2.19 4.75
N ALA A 45 13.55 1.61 5.79
CA ALA A 45 14.89 1.03 5.71
C ALA A 45 15.03 -0.02 4.60
N GLY A 46 16.19 -0.03 3.93
CA GLY A 46 16.51 -1.02 2.90
C GLY A 46 15.78 -0.82 1.56
N GLY A 47 15.20 0.36 1.32
CA GLY A 47 14.43 0.64 0.10
C GLY A 47 13.06 -0.02 0.06
N ALA A 48 12.62 -0.59 1.19
CA ALA A 48 11.23 -1.00 1.35
C ALA A 48 10.34 0.24 1.43
N THR A 49 9.08 0.08 1.05
CA THR A 49 8.09 1.15 1.03
C THR A 49 6.89 0.70 1.84
N LEU A 50 6.41 1.56 2.73
CA LEU A 50 5.18 1.34 3.48
C LEU A 50 4.07 2.21 2.88
N CYS A 51 3.03 1.56 2.37
CA CYS A 51 1.91 2.19 1.70
C CYS A 51 0.61 1.95 2.46
N ARG A 52 -0.31 2.92 2.45
CA ARG A 52 -1.69 2.79 2.89
C ARG A 52 -2.61 2.69 1.68
N SER A 53 -3.52 1.72 1.70
CA SER A 53 -4.57 1.59 0.69
C SER A 53 -5.95 1.38 1.30
N GLN A 54 -6.99 1.67 0.54
CA GLN A 54 -8.39 1.42 0.88
C GLN A 54 -9.20 1.24 -0.40
N VAL A 55 -10.14 0.29 -0.44
CA VAL A 55 -11.08 0.15 -1.57
C VAL A 55 -12.43 0.72 -1.17
N GLY A 56 -12.93 1.68 -1.95
CA GLY A 56 -14.17 2.41 -1.69
C GLY A 56 -14.22 2.96 -0.26
N ALA A 57 -15.35 2.72 0.44
CA ALA A 57 -15.53 3.07 1.85
C ALA A 57 -15.11 1.96 2.84
N GLY A 58 -14.35 0.96 2.36
CA GLY A 58 -13.89 -0.17 3.17
C GLY A 58 -12.83 0.21 4.21
N PRO A 59 -12.33 -0.78 4.98
CA PRO A 59 -11.23 -0.53 5.92
C PRO A 59 -9.93 -0.21 5.18
N SER A 60 -9.12 0.66 5.78
CA SER A 60 -7.76 0.88 5.29
C SER A 60 -6.86 -0.32 5.61
N ARG A 61 -5.89 -0.57 4.74
CA ARG A 61 -4.84 -1.58 4.90
C ARG A 61 -3.47 -0.93 4.71
N TRP A 62 -2.50 -1.41 5.45
CA TRP A 62 -1.09 -1.06 5.30
C TRP A 62 -0.34 -2.20 4.64
N VAL A 63 0.54 -1.88 3.70
CA VAL A 63 1.35 -2.83 2.95
C VAL A 63 2.81 -2.40 3.02
N LEU A 64 3.69 -3.31 3.38
CA LEU A 64 5.14 -3.14 3.21
C LEU A 64 5.53 -3.85 1.91
N ALA A 65 6.06 -3.11 0.95
CA ALA A 65 6.54 -3.61 -0.32
C ALA A 65 8.05 -3.43 -0.46
N VAL A 66 8.71 -4.29 -1.24
CA VAL A 66 10.10 -4.15 -1.65
C VAL A 66 10.14 -4.24 -3.17
N GLY A 67 10.45 -3.13 -3.84
CA GLY A 67 10.27 -3.03 -5.29
C GLY A 67 8.78 -3.21 -5.67
N ALA A 68 8.48 -4.17 -6.54
CA ALA A 68 7.12 -4.47 -6.99
C ALA A 68 6.45 -5.62 -6.20
N LEU A 69 7.06 -6.06 -5.09
CA LEU A 69 6.59 -7.20 -4.32
C LEU A 69 5.99 -6.76 -2.98
N ASP A 70 4.71 -7.07 -2.78
CA ASP A 70 4.05 -6.95 -1.48
C ASP A 70 4.60 -8.02 -0.54
N MET A 71 5.33 -7.58 0.48
CA MET A 71 5.97 -8.47 1.44
C MET A 71 5.06 -8.80 2.62
N LEU A 72 4.43 -7.78 3.19
CA LEU A 72 3.59 -7.88 4.38
C LEU A 72 2.41 -6.94 4.28
N SER A 73 1.33 -7.27 4.98
CA SER A 73 0.18 -6.37 5.07
C SER A 73 -0.56 -6.52 6.39
N GLY A 74 -1.26 -5.47 6.81
CA GLY A 74 -2.01 -5.45 8.06
C GLY A 74 -3.03 -4.33 8.11
N GLU A 75 -3.88 -4.34 9.13
CA GLU A 75 -4.90 -3.30 9.34
C GLU A 75 -4.26 -2.01 9.91
N SER A 76 -3.10 -2.14 10.55
CA SER A 76 -2.30 -1.03 11.06
C SER A 76 -0.81 -1.20 10.76
N VAL A 77 -0.06 -0.09 10.88
CA VAL A 77 1.41 -0.10 10.85
C VAL A 77 1.97 -1.00 11.96
N ALA A 78 1.32 -1.05 13.13
CA ALA A 78 1.73 -1.90 14.23
C ALA A 78 1.63 -3.39 13.89
N ASP A 79 0.60 -3.80 13.14
CA ASP A 79 0.44 -5.19 12.70
C ASP A 79 1.54 -5.59 11.71
N VAL A 80 1.86 -4.71 10.76
CA VAL A 80 2.96 -4.92 9.80
C VAL A 80 4.29 -5.02 10.53
N ALA A 81 4.55 -4.12 11.48
CA ALA A 81 5.77 -4.16 12.30
C ALA A 81 5.86 -5.42 13.16
N SER A 82 4.74 -5.87 13.73
CA SER A 82 4.64 -7.10 14.53
C SER A 82 4.96 -8.34 13.70
N GLN A 83 4.46 -8.40 12.46
CA GLN A 83 4.80 -9.45 11.50
C GLN A 83 6.28 -9.45 11.15
N LEU A 84 6.85 -8.29 10.83
CA LEU A 84 8.27 -8.16 10.49
C LEU A 84 9.18 -8.60 11.66
N ARG A 85 8.82 -8.23 12.90
CA ARG A 85 9.54 -8.68 14.10
C ARG A 85 9.50 -10.19 14.26
N ARG A 86 8.33 -10.83 14.06
CA ARG A 86 8.22 -12.30 14.14
C ARG A 86 9.11 -12.99 13.10
N MET A 87 9.14 -12.48 11.87
CA MET A 87 10.02 -13.00 10.83
C MET A 87 11.50 -12.88 11.22
N ALA A 88 11.93 -11.70 11.69
CA ALA A 88 13.29 -11.50 12.16
C ALA A 88 13.67 -12.50 13.28
N THR A 89 12.80 -12.68 14.29
CA THR A 89 13.07 -13.62 15.38
C THR A 89 13.09 -15.10 14.94
N SER A 90 12.37 -15.45 13.87
CA SER A 90 12.39 -16.82 13.33
C SER A 90 13.69 -17.17 12.61
N LEU A 91 14.42 -16.16 12.13
CA LEU A 91 15.72 -16.32 11.47
C LEU A 91 16.88 -16.42 12.47
N ASP A 92 16.70 -15.91 13.68
CA ASP A 92 17.69 -15.98 14.78
C ASP A 92 17.66 -17.32 15.55
N VAL A 93 16.87 -18.30 15.11
CA VAL A 93 16.92 -19.65 15.69
C VAL A 93 18.13 -20.37 15.11
N PRO A 94 19.14 -20.76 15.92
CA PRO A 94 20.22 -21.60 15.44
C PRO A 94 19.60 -22.90 14.93
N VAL A 95 19.86 -23.25 13.68
CA VAL A 95 19.59 -24.60 13.20
C VAL A 95 20.56 -25.51 13.95
N SER A 96 20.11 -26.12 15.04
CA SER A 96 20.84 -27.20 15.70
C SER A 96 21.09 -28.29 14.65
N GLN A 97 22.36 -28.51 14.30
CA GLN A 97 22.80 -29.68 13.54
C GLN A 97 22.66 -30.95 14.37
#